data_AF-A0A975D6Q5-F1
#
_entry.id   AF-A0A975D6Q5-F1
#
_cell.length_a   1.000
_cell.length_b   1.000
_cell.length_c   1.000
_cell.angle_alpha   90.00
_cell.angle_beta   90.00
_cell.angle_gamma   90.00
#
_symmetry.space_group_name_H-M   'P 1'
#
loop_
_entity.id
_entity.type
_entity.pdbx_description
1 polymer ?
#
loop_
_entity_poly.entity_id
_entity_poly.type
_entity_poly.pdbx_seq_one_letter_code
_entity_poly.pdbx_strand_id
1 'polypeptide(L)' 'MQAELTSPDKADDLIALHGADAIAVLVDRIADAVRHCDDQAVDSLDRLLQIVEQRFEEPWRAMRAIPG' A
#
# COMPACT_ATOMS: atom_id res chain seq x y z
N MET A 1 -11.99 3.71 -18.21
CA MET A 1 -11.11 4.58 -17.41
C MET A 1 -10.92 3.91 -16.06
N GLN A 2 -10.02 2.90 -15.98
CA GLN A 2 -9.79 2.08 -14.77
C GLN A 2 -8.32 1.65 -14.68
N ALA A 3 -7.40 2.61 -14.71
CA ALA A 3 -5.96 2.32 -14.61
C ALA A 3 -5.21 3.21 -13.61
N GLU A 4 -5.88 4.11 -12.89
CA GLU A 4 -5.20 5.13 -12.06
C GLU A 4 -5.14 4.81 -10.56
N LEU A 5 -5.64 3.66 -10.11
CA LEU A 5 -5.70 3.32 -8.68
C LEU A 5 -4.81 2.16 -8.25
N THR A 6 -4.20 1.43 -9.20
CA THR A 6 -3.29 0.31 -8.93
C THR A 6 -1.90 0.53 -9.52
N SER A 7 -1.46 1.79 -9.63
CA SER A 7 -0.09 2.07 -10.09
C SER A 7 0.87 2.03 -8.89
N PRO A 8 2.02 1.34 -8.99
CA PRO A 8 3.07 1.39 -7.97
C PRO A 8 3.48 2.82 -7.61
N ASP A 9 3.37 3.78 -8.54
CA ASP A 9 3.59 5.21 -8.30
C ASP A 9 2.76 5.77 -7.14
N LYS A 10 1.52 5.29 -6.96
CA LYS A 10 0.65 5.74 -5.88
C LYS A 10 1.11 5.26 -4.51
N ALA A 11 1.73 4.09 -4.45
CA ALA A 11 2.32 3.54 -3.24
C ALA A 11 3.60 4.31 -2.89
N ASP A 12 4.43 4.57 -3.90
CA ASP A 12 5.66 5.36 -3.75
C ASP A 12 5.35 6.80 -3.30
N ASP A 13 4.32 7.45 -3.84
CA ASP A 13 3.82 8.76 -3.38
C ASP A 13 3.33 8.73 -1.91
N LEU A 14 2.61 7.67 -1.52
CA LEU A 14 2.10 7.50 -0.15
C LEU A 14 3.24 7.31 0.85
N ILE A 15 4.23 6.49 0.49
CA ILE A 15 5.44 6.28 1.28
C ILE A 15 6.26 7.57 1.35
N ALA A 16 6.39 8.32 0.25
CA ALA A 16 7.10 9.59 0.24
C ALA A 16 6.41 10.65 1.11
N LEU A 17 5.08 10.70 1.13
CA LEU A 17 4.30 11.70 1.86
C LEU A 17 4.16 11.37 3.35
N HIS A 18 3.95 10.10 3.70
CA HIS A 18 3.62 9.66 5.05
C HIS A 18 4.70 8.81 5.71
N GLY A 19 5.74 8.37 4.99
CA GLY A 19 6.79 7.52 5.52
C GLY A 19 6.23 6.24 6.15
N ALA A 20 6.67 5.94 7.37
CA ALA A 20 6.20 4.77 8.11
C ALA A 20 4.70 4.79 8.45
N ASP A 21 4.07 5.98 8.46
CA ASP A 21 2.64 6.10 8.74
C ASP A 21 1.74 5.80 7.53
N ALA A 22 2.32 5.56 6.34
CA ALA A 22 1.57 5.24 5.12
C ALA A 22 0.63 4.04 5.31
N ILE A 23 1.06 3.03 6.06
CA ILE A 23 0.25 1.85 6.41
C ILE A 23 -0.93 2.25 7.30
N ALA A 24 -0.70 3.05 8.34
CA ALA A 24 -1.76 3.50 9.24
C ALA A 24 -2.82 4.33 8.50
N VAL A 25 -2.39 5.20 7.59
CA VAL A 25 -3.28 6.00 6.73
C VAL A 25 -4.12 5.10 5.81
N LEU A 26 -3.53 4.06 5.22
CA LEU A 26 -4.26 3.13 4.36
C LEU A 26 -5.28 2.31 5.15
N VAL A 27 -4.92 1.81 6.32
CA VAL A 27 -5.82 1.07 7.21
C VAL A 27 -7.01 1.94 7.64
N ASP A 28 -6.78 3.21 7.97
CA ASP A 28 -7.87 4.13 8.33
C ASP A 28 -8.83 4.38 7.15
N ARG A 29 -8.30 4.56 5.93
CA ARG A 29 -9.11 4.70 4.72
C ARG A 29 -9.88 3.43 4.37
N ILE A 30 -9.30 2.25 4.59
CA ILE A 30 -10.01 0.97 4.41
C ILE A 30 -11.16 0.89 5.41
N ALA A 31 -10.91 1.22 6.68
CA ALA A 31 -11.95 1.24 7.70
C ALA A 31 -13.09 2.22 7.33
N ASP A 32 -12.77 3.36 6.74
CA ASP A 32 -13.77 4.30 6.24
C ASP A 32 -14.56 3.74 5.05
N ALA A 33 -13.89 3.11 4.07
CA ALA A 33 -14.56 2.47 2.93
C ALA A 33 -15.52 1.35 3.39
N VAL A 34 -15.11 0.54 4.38
CA VAL A 34 -15.96 -0.49 4.99
C VAL A 34 -17.20 0.13 5.65
N ARG A 35 -17.06 1.26 6.38
CA ARG A 35 -18.20 1.96 7.00
C ARG A 35 -19.20 2.48 5.97
N HIS A 36 -18.72 2.81 4.76
CA HIS A 36 -19.56 3.25 3.65
C HIS A 36 -20.06 2.10 2.76
N CYS A 37 -19.76 0.84 3.09
CA CYS A 37 -20.06 -0.33 2.27
C CYS A 37 -19.54 -0.22 0.82
N ASP A 38 -18.41 0.45 0.63
CA ASP A 38 -17.77 0.58 -0.69
C ASP A 38 -16.74 -0.54 -0.89
N ASP A 39 -17.23 -1.72 -1.26
CA ASP A 39 -16.40 -2.91 -1.48
C ASP A 39 -15.32 -2.70 -2.57
N GLN A 40 -15.60 -1.84 -3.56
CA GLN A 40 -14.65 -1.55 -4.63
C GLN A 40 -13.47 -0.70 -4.12
N ALA A 41 -13.76 0.28 -3.26
CA ALA A 41 -12.73 1.08 -2.61
C ALA A 41 -11.91 0.22 -1.63
N VAL A 42 -12.54 -0.69 -0.89
CA VAL A 42 -11.85 -1.65 -0.02
C VAL A 42 -10.86 -2.50 -0.82
N ASP A 43 -11.28 -3.16 -1.92
CA ASP A 43 -10.38 -3.99 -2.73
C ASP A 43 -9.22 -3.18 -3.33
N SER A 44 -9.49 -1.95 -3.77
CA SER A 44 -8.47 -1.08 -4.34
C SER A 44 -7.44 -0.63 -3.29
N LEU A 45 -7.89 -0.30 -2.09
CA LEU A 45 -7.04 0.12 -0.98
C LEU A 45 -6.24 -1.05 -0.38
N ASP A 46 -6.84 -2.24 -0.31
CA ASP A 46 -6.15 -3.46 0.13
C ASP A 46 -5.00 -3.82 -0.81
N ARG A 47 -5.23 -3.78 -2.13
CA ARG A 47 -4.13 -3.97 -3.11
C ARG A 47 -3.02 -2.95 -2.95
N LEU A 48 -3.37 -1.69 -2.67
CA LEU A 48 -2.38 -0.64 -2.46
C LEU A 48 -1.58 -0.88 -1.16
N LEU A 49 -2.23 -1.34 -0.10
CA LEU A 49 -1.58 -1.76 1.14
C LEU A 49 -0.57 -2.88 0.91
N GLN A 50 -0.95 -3.93 0.16
CA GLN A 50 -0.04 -5.02 -0.18
C GLN A 50 1.21 -4.55 -0.96
N ILE A 51 1.07 -3.56 -1.83
CA ILE A 51 2.21 -2.97 -2.56
C ILE A 51 3.12 -2.22 -1.58
N VAL A 52 2.54 -1.38 -0.70
CA VAL A 52 3.29 -0.62 0.29
C VAL A 52 4.05 -1.56 1.25
N GLU A 53 3.42 -2.62 1.73
CA GLU A 53 4.05 -3.63 2.57
C GLU A 53 5.23 -4.31 1.85
N GLN A 54 5.05 -4.70 0.58
CA GLN A 54 6.13 -5.27 -0.22
C GLN A 54 7.31 -4.31 -0.36
N ARG A 55 7.07 -3.02 -0.60
CA ARG A 55 8.14 -2.00 -0.66
C ARG A 55 8.93 -1.90 0.63
N PHE A 56 8.26 -1.97 1.78
CA PHE A 56 8.94 -1.97 3.08
C PHE A 56 9.75 -3.26 3.34
N GLU A 57 9.33 -4.39 2.77
CA GLU A 57 10.03 -5.68 2.88
C GLU A 57 11.20 -5.84 1.88
N GLU A 58 11.14 -5.20 0.71
CA GLU A 58 12.16 -5.30 -0.35
C GLU A 58 13.61 -5.12 0.15
N PRO A 59 13.94 -4.10 0.99
CA PRO A 59 15.29 -3.91 1.52
C PRO A 59 15.79 -5.11 2.32
N TRP A 60 14.91 -5.70 3.14
CA TRP A 60 15.24 -6.84 3.99
C TRP A 60 15.34 -8.14 3.20
N ARG A 61 14.51 -8.33 2.17
CA ARG A 61 14.62 -9.46 1.25
C ARG A 61 15.93 -9.39 0.46
N ALA A 62 16.32 -8.21 -0.01
CA ALA A 62 17.58 -8.00 -0.72
C ALA A 62 18.79 -8.33 0.18
N MET A 63 18.78 -7.92 1.45
CA MET A 63 19.83 -8.28 2.42
C MET A 63 19.91 -9.79 2.70
N ARG A 64 18.77 -10.50 2.78
CA ARG A 64 18.74 -11.95 3.00
C ARG A 64 19.16 -12.78 1.79
N ALA A 65 19.17 -12.20 0.59
CA ALA A 65 19.52 -12.88 -0.65
C ALA A 65 21.03 -12.85 -0.96
N ILE A 66 21.84 -12.14 -0.16
CA ILE A 66 23.30 -12.15 -0.28
C ILE A 66 23.83 -13.41 0.43
N PRO A 67 24.38 -14.41 -0.29
CA PRO A 67 25.05 -15.54 0.36
C PRO A 67 26.30 -15.03 1.08
N GLY A 68 26.42 -15.37 2.35
CA GLY A 68 27.65 -15.18 3.14
C GLY A 68 28.75 -16.17 2.74
#